data_AF-A0A356E3R7-F1
#
_entry.id   AF-A0A356E3R7-F1
#
_cell.length_a   1.000
_cell.length_b   1.000
_cell.length_c   1.000
_cell.angle_alpha   90.00
_cell.angle_beta   90.00
_cell.angle_gamma   90.00
#
_symmetry.space_group_name_H-M   'P 1'
#
loop_
_entity.id
_entity.type
_entity.pdbx_description
1 polymer ?
#
loop_
_entity_poly.entity_id
_entity_poly.type
_entity_poly.pdbx_seq_one_letter_code
_entity_poly.pdbx_strand_id
1 'polypeptide(L)'
;VYPKSWAPFAVMEERTKIVEHGDQEALKALEKTCLANNAKFKEWTCTEDLMKLTKEGKALYMHCLPADITGVSCKEGEVEASVFDRYLVPLYKEASYKPYIIAAMIFLSKFQNPSVKLDELLEAATKRIK
;
A
#
# COMPACT_ATOMS: atom_id res chain seq x y z
N VAL A 1 -10.46 4.66 -6.56
CA VAL A 1 -9.18 5.34 -6.88
C VAL A 1 -8.07 4.72 -6.04
N TYR A 2 -6.83 4.68 -6.55
CA TYR A 2 -5.67 4.17 -5.83
C TYR A 2 -4.49 5.16 -5.97
N PRO A 3 -4.48 6.24 -5.17
CA PRO A 3 -3.40 7.23 -5.19
C PRO A 3 -2.31 6.84 -4.17
N LYS A 4 -1.12 6.48 -4.65
CA LYS A 4 0.06 6.16 -3.84
C LYS A 4 1.30 6.69 -4.55
N SER A 5 2.25 7.22 -3.79
CA SER A 5 3.53 7.69 -4.34
C SER A 5 4.48 6.54 -4.69
N TRP A 6 5.35 6.75 -5.68
CA TRP A 6 6.48 5.89 -5.99
C TRP A 6 7.67 6.72 -6.48
N ALA A 7 8.89 6.21 -6.28
CA ALA A 7 10.08 6.81 -6.88
C ALA A 7 10.20 6.39 -8.36
N PRO A 8 10.70 7.26 -9.26
CA PRO A 8 10.98 6.88 -10.64
C PRO A 8 11.91 5.66 -10.74
N PHE A 9 11.69 4.81 -11.75
CA PHE A 9 12.50 3.59 -11.92
C PHE A 9 14.01 3.88 -12.00
N ALA A 10 14.41 4.90 -12.77
CA ALA A 10 15.82 5.29 -12.91
C ALA A 10 16.46 5.70 -11.57
N VAL A 11 15.70 6.39 -10.69
CA VAL A 11 16.15 6.72 -9.33
C VAL A 11 16.41 5.45 -8.52
N MET A 12 15.57 4.43 -8.68
CA MET A 12 15.74 3.16 -7.98
C MET A 12 16.93 2.35 -8.51
N GLU A 13 17.23 2.40 -9.81
CA GLU A 13 18.45 1.80 -10.37
C GLU A 13 19.72 2.45 -9.80
N GLU A 14 19.76 3.78 -9.77
CA GLU A 14 20.87 4.53 -9.20
C GLU A 14 21.03 4.24 -7.70
N ARG A 15 19.92 4.30 -6.94
CA ARG A 15 19.89 3.97 -5.53
C ARG A 15 20.45 2.57 -5.25
N THR A 16 20.07 1.58 -6.07
CA THR A 16 20.52 0.19 -5.89
C THR A 16 22.04 0.11 -6.01
N LYS A 17 22.62 0.70 -7.05
CA LYS A 17 24.08 0.76 -7.22
C LYS A 17 24.76 1.46 -6.04
N ILE A 18 24.24 2.60 -5.60
CA ILE A 18 24.81 3.35 -4.46
C ILE A 18 24.79 2.49 -3.18
N VAL A 19 23.66 1.84 -2.89
CA VAL A 19 23.49 1.00 -1.68
C VAL A 19 24.39 -0.23 -1.73
N GLU A 20 24.54 -0.88 -2.88
CA GLU A 20 25.44 -2.03 -3.06
C GLU A 20 26.91 -1.70 -2.77
N HIS A 21 27.33 -0.46 -3.06
CA HIS A 21 28.68 0.03 -2.75
C HIS A 21 28.81 0.61 -1.33
N GLY A 22 27.71 0.67 -0.56
CA GLY A 22 27.70 1.21 0.79
C GLY A 22 27.93 2.72 0.89
N ASP A 23 27.75 3.47 -0.19
CA ASP A 23 28.04 4.91 -0.24
C ASP A 23 26.90 5.74 0.36
N GLN A 24 27.01 6.01 1.66
CA GLN A 24 26.01 6.77 2.41
C GLN A 24 25.93 8.25 2.01
N GLU A 25 27.03 8.85 1.55
CA GLU A 25 27.04 10.26 1.17
C GLU A 25 26.36 10.46 -0.19
N ALA A 26 26.63 9.58 -1.16
CA ALA A 26 25.90 9.55 -2.42
C ALA A 26 24.40 9.28 -2.21
N LEU A 27 24.04 8.41 -1.25
CA LEU A 27 22.64 8.13 -0.95
C LEU A 27 21.90 9.36 -0.42
N LYS A 28 22.50 10.12 0.51
CA LYS A 28 21.95 11.38 1.01
C LYS A 28 21.80 12.42 -0.11
N ALA A 29 22.78 12.50 -1.02
CA ALA A 29 22.72 13.43 -2.15
C ALA A 29 21.58 13.09 -3.12
N LEU A 30 21.39 11.80 -3.43
CA LEU A 30 20.28 11.31 -4.23
C LEU A 30 18.94 11.61 -3.56
N GLU A 31 18.80 11.33 -2.27
CA GLU A 31 17.58 11.61 -1.50
C GLU A 31 17.20 13.10 -1.54
N LYS A 32 18.17 14.00 -1.31
CA LYS A 32 17.95 15.45 -1.39
C LYS A 32 17.41 15.88 -2.76
N THR A 33 17.96 15.30 -3.83
CA THR A 33 17.53 15.58 -5.21
C THR A 33 16.10 15.08 -5.45
N CYS A 34 15.78 13.89 -4.96
CA CYS A 34 14.44 13.30 -5.07
C CYS A 34 13.40 14.12 -4.31
N LEU A 35 13.69 14.53 -3.07
CA LEU A 35 12.81 15.38 -2.27
C LEU A 35 12.53 16.71 -2.97
N ALA A 36 13.55 17.35 -3.53
CA ALA A 36 13.40 18.59 -4.28
C ALA A 36 12.56 18.41 -5.55
N ASN A 37 12.67 17.25 -6.22
CA ASN A 37 11.83 16.95 -7.37
C ASN A 37 10.36 16.72 -6.97
N ASN A 38 10.12 15.90 -5.95
CA ASN A 38 8.78 15.56 -5.49
C ASN A 38 8.03 16.78 -4.95
N ALA A 39 8.75 17.73 -4.33
CA ALA A 39 8.19 18.99 -3.84
C ALA A 39 7.54 19.86 -4.92
N LYS A 40 7.80 19.60 -6.21
CA LYS A 40 7.16 20.28 -7.35
C LYS A 40 5.73 19.78 -7.65
N PHE A 41 5.35 18.65 -7.06
CA PHE A 41 4.10 17.93 -7.36
C PHE A 41 3.25 17.71 -6.10
N LYS A 42 3.35 18.61 -5.12
CA LYS A 42 2.63 18.49 -3.84
C LYS A 42 1.11 18.56 -4.00
N GLU A 43 0.63 19.08 -5.12
CA GLU A 43 -0.78 19.09 -5.49
C GLU A 43 -1.34 17.68 -5.81
N TRP A 44 -0.49 16.66 -5.91
CA TRP A 44 -0.89 15.26 -6.16
C TRP A 44 -1.35 14.58 -4.86
N THR A 45 -2.28 15.22 -4.16
CA THR A 45 -2.92 14.73 -2.94
C THR A 45 -4.35 14.32 -3.27
N CYS A 46 -4.81 13.18 -2.74
CA CYS A 46 -6.20 12.77 -2.83
C CYS A 46 -7.08 13.61 -1.89
N THR A 47 -7.67 14.68 -2.43
CA THR A 47 -8.52 15.63 -1.72
C THR A 47 -10.02 15.31 -1.86
N GLU A 48 -10.87 15.91 -1.03
CA GLU A 48 -12.33 15.84 -1.18
C GLU A 48 -12.79 16.35 -2.55
N ASP A 49 -12.16 17.40 -3.07
CA ASP A 49 -12.51 17.96 -4.38
C ASP A 49 -12.21 16.98 -5.52
N LEU A 50 -11.09 16.26 -5.47
CA LEU A 50 -10.82 15.18 -6.42
C LEU A 50 -11.79 14.00 -6.25
N MET A 51 -12.17 13.67 -5.00
CA MET A 51 -13.15 12.61 -4.75
C MET A 51 -14.52 12.93 -5.34
N LYS A 52 -14.95 14.21 -5.36
CA LYS A 52 -16.20 14.64 -6.01
C LYS A 52 -16.23 14.40 -7.52
N LEU A 53 -15.06 14.41 -8.19
CA LEU A 53 -14.95 14.14 -9.62
C LEU A 53 -15.12 12.66 -9.96
N THR A 54 -15.08 11.77 -8.96
CA THR A 54 -15.23 10.34 -9.18
C THR A 54 -16.70 9.96 -9.44
N LYS A 55 -16.95 8.72 -9.86
CA LYS A 55 -18.31 8.22 -10.08
C LYS A 55 -19.16 8.40 -8.81
N GLU A 56 -20.24 9.17 -8.95
CA GLU A 56 -21.15 9.55 -7.85
C GLU A 56 -20.45 10.25 -6.67
N GLY A 57 -19.25 10.82 -6.87
CA GLY A 57 -18.47 11.50 -5.85
C GLY A 57 -17.97 10.61 -4.71
N LYS A 58 -18.01 9.28 -4.88
CA LYS A 58 -17.80 8.31 -3.79
C LYS A 58 -17.08 7.05 -4.22
N ALA A 59 -16.26 7.10 -5.26
CA ALA A 59 -15.49 5.93 -5.68
C ALA A 59 -14.72 5.33 -4.50
N LEU A 60 -14.61 4.00 -4.46
CA LEU A 60 -13.84 3.31 -3.42
C LEU A 60 -12.41 3.83 -3.40
N TYR A 61 -12.00 4.46 -2.30
CA TYR A 61 -10.62 4.79 -2.02
C TYR A 61 -9.90 3.53 -1.52
N MET A 62 -8.78 3.19 -2.15
CA MET A 62 -7.93 2.05 -1.79
C MET A 62 -6.50 2.52 -1.55
N HIS A 63 -5.84 1.92 -0.56
CA HIS A 63 -4.44 2.20 -0.23
C HIS A 63 -3.89 1.09 0.67
N CYS A 64 -2.68 0.59 0.37
CA CYS A 64 -2.11 -0.59 1.04
C CYS A 64 -1.74 -0.42 2.52
N LEU A 65 -1.72 0.83 3.03
CA LEU A 65 -1.25 1.22 4.36
C LEU A 65 0.26 0.99 4.61
N PRO A 66 0.91 1.85 5.42
CA PRO A 66 0.40 3.16 5.88
C PRO A 66 0.25 4.14 4.71
N ALA A 67 -0.64 5.13 4.87
CA ALA A 67 -0.76 6.28 3.98
C ALA A 67 -0.10 7.50 4.62
N ASP A 68 0.41 8.41 3.80
CA ASP A 68 0.85 9.72 4.26
C ASP A 68 -0.35 10.67 4.34
N ILE A 69 -0.88 10.87 5.55
CA ILE A 69 -2.11 11.62 5.79
C ILE A 69 -1.77 13.07 6.12
N THR A 70 -2.24 13.98 5.27
CA THR A 70 -2.03 15.43 5.39
C THR A 70 -2.58 15.93 6.73
N GLY A 71 -1.72 16.57 7.53
CA GLY A 71 -2.06 17.13 8.84
C GLY A 71 -2.08 16.11 9.99
N VAL A 72 -1.81 14.83 9.73
CA VAL A 72 -1.80 13.76 10.74
C VAL A 72 -0.43 13.09 10.83
N SER A 73 0.00 12.36 9.81
CA SER A 73 1.32 11.70 9.80
C SER A 73 2.42 12.58 9.21
N CYS A 74 2.05 13.56 8.38
CA CYS A 74 2.97 14.51 7.76
C CYS A 74 2.26 15.84 7.48
N LYS A 75 3.03 16.89 7.17
CA LYS A 75 2.48 18.21 6.86
C LYS A 75 1.66 18.20 5.56
N GLU A 76 2.18 17.54 4.52
CA GLU A 76 1.61 17.43 3.18
C GLU A 76 1.84 15.99 2.71
N GLY A 77 0.77 15.29 2.31
CA GLY A 77 0.80 13.85 2.06
C GLY A 77 -0.04 13.40 0.87
N GLU A 78 -0.26 12.09 0.80
CA GLU A 78 -0.96 11.40 -0.29
C GLU A 78 -2.49 11.60 -0.25
N VAL A 79 -3.06 11.88 0.91
CA VAL A 79 -4.53 11.96 1.12
C VAL A 79 -4.90 12.97 2.21
N GLU A 80 -6.06 13.61 2.09
CA GLU A 80 -6.65 14.42 3.16
C GLU A 80 -7.22 13.55 4.28
N ALA A 81 -7.14 14.02 5.53
CA ALA A 81 -7.64 13.29 6.70
C ALA A 81 -9.11 12.88 6.58
N SER A 82 -10.00 13.77 6.10
CA SER A 82 -11.44 13.45 5.96
C SER A 82 -11.72 12.37 4.93
N VAL A 83 -10.96 12.35 3.82
CA VAL A 83 -11.06 11.29 2.81
C VAL A 83 -10.59 9.98 3.42
N PHE A 84 -9.44 9.96 4.09
CA PHE A 84 -8.90 8.76 4.73
C PHE A 84 -9.88 8.19 5.78
N ASP A 85 -10.38 9.04 6.68
CA ASP A 85 -11.28 8.64 7.77
C ASP A 85 -12.60 8.07 7.24
N ARG A 86 -13.16 8.66 6.17
CA ARG A 86 -14.39 8.15 5.53
C ARG A 86 -14.23 6.73 4.99
N TYR A 87 -13.02 6.35 4.57
CA TYR A 87 -12.73 5.03 4.00
C TYR A 87 -11.92 4.11 4.92
N LEU A 88 -11.79 4.44 6.20
CA LEU A 88 -11.01 3.67 7.17
C LEU A 88 -11.42 2.18 7.23
N VAL A 89 -12.72 1.92 7.33
CA VAL A 89 -13.26 0.54 7.38
C VAL A 89 -12.97 -0.22 6.08
N PRO A 90 -13.27 0.32 4.87
CA PRO A 90 -12.82 -0.29 3.62
C PRO A 90 -11.33 -0.58 3.53
N LEU A 91 -10.45 0.34 3.96
CA LEU A 91 -8.99 0.16 3.92
C LEU A 91 -8.53 -0.96 4.85
N TYR A 92 -9.08 -1.04 6.04
CA TYR A 92 -8.74 -2.12 6.98
C TYR A 92 -9.26 -3.46 6.49
N LYS A 93 -10.43 -3.46 5.83
CA LYS A 93 -10.96 -4.64 5.18
C LYS A 93 -10.08 -5.07 4.00
N GLU A 94 -9.61 -4.14 3.16
CA GLU A 94 -8.64 -4.38 2.09
C GLU A 94 -7.38 -5.07 2.63
N ALA A 95 -6.75 -4.48 3.66
CA ALA A 95 -5.53 -5.04 4.27
C ALA A 95 -5.75 -6.44 4.88
N SER A 96 -6.96 -6.73 5.37
CA SER A 96 -7.29 -8.02 5.98
C SER A 96 -7.17 -9.22 5.03
N TYR A 97 -7.18 -9.00 3.71
CA TYR A 97 -7.06 -10.07 2.73
C TYR A 97 -5.63 -10.57 2.53
N LYS A 98 -4.61 -9.73 2.77
CA LYS A 98 -3.20 -10.08 2.49
C LYS A 98 -2.74 -11.40 3.17
N PRO A 99 -3.04 -11.66 4.46
CA PRO A 99 -2.70 -12.93 5.08
C PRO A 99 -3.32 -14.15 4.38
N TYR A 100 -4.58 -14.04 3.96
CA TYR A 100 -5.28 -15.13 3.28
C TYR A 100 -4.74 -15.38 1.87
N ILE A 101 -4.37 -14.32 1.15
CA ILE A 101 -3.75 -14.46 -0.19
C ILE A 101 -2.40 -15.17 -0.10
N ILE A 102 -1.54 -14.79 0.85
CA ILE A 102 -0.25 -15.47 1.07
C ILE A 102 -0.47 -16.93 1.49
N ALA A 103 -1.42 -17.18 2.39
CA ALA A 103 -1.77 -18.55 2.78
C ALA A 103 -2.26 -19.38 1.59
N ALA A 104 -3.09 -18.81 0.71
CA ALA A 104 -3.55 -19.48 -0.50
C ALA A 104 -2.39 -19.79 -1.47
N MET A 105 -1.45 -18.86 -1.66
CA MET A 105 -0.25 -19.10 -2.48
C MET A 105 0.57 -20.28 -1.93
N ILE A 106 0.80 -20.32 -0.62
CA ILE A 106 1.50 -21.44 0.04
C ILE A 106 0.70 -22.74 -0.15
N PHE A 107 -0.61 -22.71 0.11
CA PHE A 107 -1.48 -23.88 0.05
C PHE A 107 -1.51 -24.51 -1.35
N LEU A 108 -1.67 -23.69 -2.39
CA LEU A 108 -1.65 -24.13 -3.79
C LEU A 108 -0.29 -24.72 -4.21
N SER A 109 0.81 -24.27 -3.59
CA SER A 109 2.14 -24.82 -3.85
C SER A 109 2.42 -26.15 -3.12
N LYS A 110 1.61 -26.50 -2.11
CA LYS A 110 1.85 -27.67 -1.24
C LYS A 110 0.86 -28.81 -1.45
N PHE A 111 -0.33 -28.54 -1.95
CA PHE A 111 -1.37 -29.55 -2.15
C PHE A 111 -1.78 -29.61 -3.60
N GLN A 112 -1.64 -30.80 -4.20
CA GLN A 112 -2.06 -31.05 -5.59
C GLN A 112 -3.57 -30.83 -5.79
N ASN A 113 -4.37 -31.26 -4.81
CA ASN A 113 -5.83 -31.11 -4.80
C ASN A 113 -6.27 -30.23 -3.61
N PRO A 114 -6.16 -28.89 -3.73
CA PRO A 114 -6.44 -27.97 -2.64
C PRO A 114 -7.90 -28.02 -2.17
N SER A 115 -8.86 -28.27 -3.06
CA SER A 115 -10.28 -28.40 -2.68
C SER A 115 -10.52 -29.56 -1.72
N VAL A 116 -10.05 -30.76 -2.06
CA VAL A 116 -10.13 -31.95 -1.20
C VAL A 116 -9.50 -31.68 0.16
N LYS A 117 -8.36 -30.99 0.17
CA LYS A 117 -7.69 -30.65 1.43
C LYS A 117 -8.48 -29.68 2.29
N LEU A 118 -9.19 -28.73 1.69
CA LEU A 118 -10.08 -27.82 2.41
C LEU A 118 -11.30 -28.56 2.98
N ASP A 119 -11.87 -29.50 2.22
CA ASP A 119 -12.99 -30.32 2.68
C ASP A 119 -12.59 -31.17 3.90
N GLU A 120 -11.42 -31.82 3.86
CA GLU A 120 -10.87 -32.55 5.02
C GLU A 120 -10.73 -31.68 6.28
N LEU A 121 -10.24 -30.44 6.12
CA LEU A 121 -10.07 -29.50 7.23
C LEU A 121 -11.41 -29.04 7.80
N LEU A 122 -12.41 -28.86 6.93
CA LEU A 122 -13.77 -28.49 7.32
C LEU A 122 -14.44 -29.62 8.10
N GLU A 123 -14.34 -30.87 7.63
CA GLU A 123 -14.88 -32.06 8.30
C GLU A 123 -14.23 -32.29 9.66
N ALA A 124 -12.91 -32.14 9.75
CA ALA A 124 -12.19 -32.27 11.01
C ALA A 124 -12.61 -31.20 12.04
N ALA A 125 -13.10 -30.04 11.58
CA ALA A 125 -13.66 -28.94 12.38
C ALA A 125 -12.81 -28.57 13.61
N THR A 126 -11.47 -28.66 13.49
CA THR A 126 -10.56 -28.43 14.61
C THR A 126 -10.68 -26.97 15.09
N LYS A 127 -11.04 -26.77 16.36
CA LYS A 127 -11.21 -25.43 16.92
C LYS A 127 -9.87 -24.67 16.93
N ARG A 128 -9.88 -23.46 16.34
CA ARG A 128 -8.72 -22.55 16.32
C ARG A 128 -8.34 -22.06 17.72
N ILE A 129 -9.33 -21.76 18.55
CA ILE A 129 -9.17 -21.29 19.93
C ILE A 129 -9.80 -22.35 20.84
N LYS A 130 -9.08 -22.76 21.89
CA LYS A 130 -9.52 -23.77 22.85
C LYS A 130 -10.65 -23.24 23.74
#